data_AF-A0A0B7MMR3-F1
#
_entry.id   AF-A0A0B7MMR3-F1
#
_cell.length_a   1.000
_cell.length_b   1.000
_cell.length_c   1.000
_cell.angle_alpha   90.00
_cell.angle_beta   90.00
_cell.angle_gamma   90.00
#
_symmetry.space_group_name_H-M   'P 1'
#
loop_
_entity.id
_entity.type
_entity.pdbx_description
1 polymer ?
#
loop_
_entity_poly.entity_id
_entity_poly.type
_entity_poly.pdbx_seq_one_letter_code
_entity_poly.pdbx_strand_id
1 'polypeptide(L)'
;MIGDLKQMCPEWLRGVSYVGYGASMAVGIGIPIPVLNEEILRFCAVTDEEIYAPVMDYSSAYPQRVSEELGQVSYAELRSGAITIQGKEVPTTPLSSYAKARQIAQILKTWIAEGDFLLTEPVQALPSIDAGITINNLEEKKNNR
;
A
#
# COMPACT_ATOMS: atom_id res chain seq x y z
N MET A 1 14.41 4.83 5.63
CA MET A 1 14.61 5.41 4.28
C MET A 1 15.16 6.81 4.45
N ILE A 2 16.21 7.17 3.72
CA ILE A 2 16.83 8.50 3.74
C ILE A 2 16.91 8.96 2.28
N GLY A 3 16.61 10.22 2.00
CA GLY A 3 16.67 10.76 0.65
C GLY A 3 17.09 12.23 0.64
N ASP A 4 17.82 12.64 -0.40
CA ASP A 4 18.19 14.04 -0.63
C ASP A 4 17.17 14.72 -1.55
N LEU A 5 16.31 15.56 -0.96
CA LEU A 5 15.27 16.28 -1.69
C LEU A 5 15.83 17.17 -2.81
N LYS A 6 17.09 17.65 -2.74
CA LYS A 6 17.67 18.50 -3.78
C LYS A 6 17.90 17.75 -5.09
N GLN A 7 18.10 16.45 -5.03
CA GLN A 7 18.33 15.59 -6.19
C GLN A 7 17.06 14.87 -6.65
N MET A 8 15.96 14.97 -5.91
CA MET A 8 14.71 14.28 -6.23
C MET A 8 13.97 14.97 -7.38
N CYS A 9 13.41 14.15 -8.26
CA CYS A 9 12.56 14.63 -9.35
C CYS A 9 11.13 14.91 -8.84
N PRO A 10 10.54 16.08 -9.18
CA PRO A 10 9.16 16.39 -8.83
C PRO A 10 8.15 15.45 -9.49
N GLU A 11 8.56 14.60 -10.43
CA GLU A 11 7.71 13.53 -10.97
C GLU A 11 7.36 12.46 -9.92
N TRP A 12 8.26 12.20 -8.97
CA TRP A 12 8.14 11.13 -7.98
C TRP A 12 7.89 11.63 -6.56
N LEU A 13 8.11 12.91 -6.29
CA LEU A 13 7.91 13.53 -4.97
C LEU A 13 7.19 14.86 -5.12
N ARG A 14 5.93 14.96 -4.68
CA ARG A 14 5.15 16.21 -4.71
C ARG A 14 4.33 16.44 -3.45
N GLY A 15 4.20 17.71 -3.07
CA GLY A 15 3.16 18.15 -2.15
C GLY A 15 1.78 17.95 -2.77
N VAL A 16 0.85 17.41 -2.00
CA VAL A 16 -0.56 17.21 -2.37
C VAL A 16 -1.45 17.66 -1.22
N SER A 17 -2.74 17.85 -1.49
CA SER A 17 -3.72 18.05 -0.43
C SER A 17 -4.83 17.03 -0.57
N TYR A 18 -5.06 16.27 0.50
CA TYR A 18 -6.15 15.32 0.61
C TYR A 18 -7.21 15.86 1.55
N VAL A 19 -8.48 15.75 1.15
CA VAL A 19 -9.61 16.12 2.00
C VAL A 19 -9.54 15.28 3.28
N GLY A 20 -9.63 15.94 4.43
CA GLY A 20 -9.51 15.29 5.75
C GLY A 20 -8.08 15.08 6.26
N TYR A 21 -7.06 15.20 5.42
CA TYR A 21 -5.64 15.02 5.80
C TYR A 21 -4.79 16.28 5.63
N GLY A 22 -5.30 17.33 4.98
CA GLY A 22 -4.64 18.63 4.87
C GLY A 22 -3.44 18.60 3.93
N ALA A 23 -2.34 19.26 4.33
CA ALA A 23 -1.09 19.24 3.57
C ALA A 23 -0.45 17.85 3.68
N SER A 24 -0.20 17.22 2.55
CA SER A 24 0.27 15.84 2.41
C SER A 24 1.38 15.76 1.36
N MET A 25 2.01 14.59 1.23
CA MET A 25 3.06 14.35 0.25
C MET A 25 2.83 13.03 -0.48
N ALA A 26 2.86 13.08 -1.81
CA ALA A 26 2.87 11.90 -2.66
C ALA A 26 4.32 11.53 -2.96
N VAL A 27 4.71 10.30 -2.62
CA VAL A 27 6.05 9.75 -2.84
C VAL A 27 5.94 8.44 -3.61
N GLY A 28 6.57 8.38 -4.78
CA GLY A 28 6.76 7.15 -5.54
C GLY A 28 7.98 6.41 -5.03
N ILE A 29 7.80 5.16 -4.61
CA ILE A 29 8.87 4.30 -4.09
C ILE A 29 8.83 2.99 -4.85
N GLY A 30 9.98 2.57 -5.37
CA GLY A 30 10.20 1.22 -5.91
C GLY A 30 10.95 0.38 -4.90
N ILE A 31 10.42 -0.79 -4.56
CA ILE A 31 11.07 -1.76 -3.67
C ILE A 31 11.20 -3.08 -4.43
N PRO A 32 12.42 -3.57 -4.70
CA PRO A 32 12.58 -4.86 -5.33
C PRO A 32 12.35 -5.95 -4.28
N ILE A 33 11.36 -6.82 -4.52
CA ILE A 33 11.10 -8.00 -3.69
C ILE A 33 11.68 -9.22 -4.43
N PRO A 34 12.78 -9.82 -3.95
CA PRO A 34 13.42 -10.92 -4.63
C PRO A 34 12.57 -12.20 -4.52
N VAL A 35 12.39 -12.89 -5.65
CA VAL A 35 11.77 -14.23 -5.70
C VAL A 35 12.90 -15.25 -5.53
N LEU A 36 13.00 -15.85 -4.34
CA LEU A 36 14.13 -16.69 -3.95
C LEU A 36 13.97 -18.17 -4.34
N ASN A 37 12.74 -18.63 -4.56
CA ASN A 37 12.42 -20.01 -4.91
C ASN A 37 11.05 -20.12 -5.60
N GLU A 38 10.72 -21.31 -6.09
CA GLU A 38 9.47 -21.62 -6.80
C GLU A 38 8.21 -21.48 -5.92
N GLU A 39 8.35 -21.73 -4.61
CA GLU A 39 7.25 -21.59 -3.66
C GLU A 39 6.81 -20.12 -3.52
N ILE A 40 7.77 -19.20 -3.34
CA ILE A 40 7.50 -17.76 -3.33
C ILE A 40 6.91 -17.32 -4.67
N LEU A 41 7.44 -17.81 -5.79
CA LEU A 41 6.88 -17.50 -7.12
C LEU A 41 5.41 -17.90 -7.21
N ARG A 42 5.05 -19.10 -6.72
CA ARG A 42 3.67 -19.59 -6.70
C ARG A 42 2.76 -18.69 -5.88
N PHE A 43 3.21 -18.21 -4.72
CA PHE A 43 2.44 -17.26 -3.91
C PHE A 43 2.31 -15.87 -4.56
N CYS A 44 3.32 -15.43 -5.30
CA CYS A 44 3.29 -14.16 -6.03
C CYS A 44 2.50 -14.22 -7.35
N ALA A 45 2.16 -15.41 -7.85
CA ALA A 45 1.44 -15.60 -9.11
C ALA A 45 -0.08 -15.39 -9.02
N VAL A 46 -0.57 -14.92 -7.87
CA VAL A 46 -1.98 -14.60 -7.63
C VAL A 46 -2.48 -13.50 -8.57
N THR A 47 -3.69 -13.67 -9.09
CA THR A 47 -4.32 -12.73 -10.03
C THR A 47 -5.15 -11.65 -9.31
N ASP A 48 -5.48 -10.55 -10.00
CA ASP A 48 -6.28 -9.46 -9.41
C ASP A 48 -7.68 -9.97 -8.96
N GLU A 49 -8.19 -11.04 -9.59
CA GLU A 49 -9.45 -11.72 -9.25
C GLU A 49 -9.39 -12.51 -7.93
N GLU A 50 -8.20 -12.95 -7.53
CA GLU A 50 -7.97 -13.78 -6.36
C GLU A 50 -7.52 -12.97 -5.13
N ILE A 51 -7.21 -11.69 -5.31
CA ILE A 51 -6.84 -10.77 -4.22
C ILE A 51 -8.11 -10.06 -3.75
N TYR A 52 -8.56 -10.38 -2.53
CA TYR A 52 -9.73 -9.76 -1.92
C TYR A 52 -9.35 -8.71 -0.88
N ALA A 53 -10.14 -7.63 -0.83
CA ALA A 53 -10.04 -6.59 0.18
C ALA A 53 -11.41 -6.32 0.82
N PRO A 54 -11.45 -6.03 2.13
CA PRO A 54 -12.67 -5.62 2.80
C PRO A 54 -13.02 -4.18 2.44
N VAL A 55 -14.31 -3.92 2.27
CA VAL A 55 -14.87 -2.56 2.13
C VAL A 55 -15.27 -2.06 3.51
N MET A 56 -14.64 -0.98 3.98
CA MET A 56 -14.86 -0.41 5.31
C MET A 56 -15.55 0.95 5.22
N ASP A 57 -16.46 1.23 6.15
CA ASP A 57 -16.99 2.58 6.33
C ASP A 57 -15.97 3.48 7.04
N TYR A 58 -15.43 4.45 6.30
CA TYR A 58 -14.46 5.40 6.83
C TYR A 58 -15.07 6.41 7.83
N SER A 59 -16.38 6.63 7.82
CA SER A 59 -17.05 7.63 8.65
C SER A 59 -17.34 7.11 10.07
N SER A 60 -17.72 5.85 10.19
CA SER A 60 -18.09 5.23 11.46
C SER A 60 -17.14 4.09 11.84
N ALA A 61 -17.15 2.98 11.09
CA ALA A 61 -16.43 1.77 11.44
C ALA A 61 -14.93 2.02 11.68
N TYR A 62 -14.27 2.83 10.84
CA TYR A 62 -12.84 3.12 10.97
C TYR A 62 -12.49 3.95 12.23
N PRO A 63 -13.09 5.13 12.50
CA PRO A 63 -12.80 5.89 13.73
C PRO A 63 -13.17 5.15 15.02
N GLN A 64 -14.26 4.38 15.00
CA GLN A 64 -14.72 3.63 16.19
C GLN A 64 -14.04 2.27 16.34
N ARG A 65 -13.16 1.88 15.40
CA ARG A 65 -12.43 0.60 15.41
C ARG A 65 -13.37 -0.60 15.48
N VAL A 66 -14.50 -0.50 14.78
CA VAL A 66 -15.47 -1.59 14.66
C VAL A 66 -15.14 -2.38 13.40
N SER A 67 -15.02 -3.70 13.52
CA SER A 67 -14.77 -4.61 12.38
C SER A 67 -16.03 -4.84 11.53
N GLU A 68 -16.77 -3.78 11.22
CA GLU A 68 -17.94 -3.86 10.34
C GLU A 68 -17.48 -3.75 8.88
N GLU A 69 -17.46 -4.90 8.20
CA GLU A 69 -17.18 -4.98 6.76
C GLU A 69 -18.49 -4.81 5.98
N LEU A 70 -18.53 -3.85 5.04
CA LEU A 70 -19.67 -3.66 4.13
C LEU A 70 -19.74 -4.74 3.03
N GLY A 71 -18.67 -5.52 2.89
CA GLY A 71 -18.49 -6.58 1.91
C GLY A 71 -17.01 -6.82 1.60
N GLN A 72 -16.73 -7.84 0.79
CA GLN A 72 -15.40 -8.09 0.22
C GLN A 72 -15.47 -7.95 -1.29
N VAL A 73 -14.44 -7.33 -1.86
CA VAL A 73 -14.32 -7.11 -3.31
C VAL A 73 -12.94 -7.55 -3.77
N SER A 74 -12.87 -8.11 -4.97
CA SER A 74 -11.61 -8.44 -5.62
C SER A 74 -10.90 -7.19 -6.13
N TYR A 75 -9.58 -7.25 -6.27
CA TYR A 75 -8.81 -6.18 -6.92
C TYR A 75 -9.21 -6.01 -8.39
N ALA A 76 -9.64 -7.07 -9.07
CA ALA A 76 -10.16 -7.00 -10.43
C ALA A 76 -11.41 -6.08 -10.50
N GLU A 77 -12.36 -6.26 -9.57
CA GLU A 77 -13.53 -5.39 -9.46
C GLU A 77 -13.14 -3.95 -9.14
N LEU A 78 -12.25 -3.74 -8.16
CA LEU A 78 -11.74 -2.39 -7.83
C LEU A 78 -11.12 -1.69 -9.04
N ARG A 79 -10.43 -2.44 -9.91
CA ARG A 79 -9.80 -1.92 -11.13
C ARG A 79 -10.76 -1.71 -12.28
N SER A 80 -11.94 -2.33 -12.26
CA SER A 80 -12.97 -2.13 -13.28
C SER A 80 -13.53 -0.70 -13.28
N GLY A 81 -13.42 -0.01 -12.13
CA GLY A 81 -13.86 1.37 -11.94
C GLY A 81 -15.20 1.50 -11.21
N ALA A 82 -15.87 0.39 -10.90
CA ALA A 82 -17.06 0.37 -10.06
C ALA A 82 -17.22 -0.96 -9.32
N ILE A 83 -17.88 -0.92 -8.16
CA ILE A 83 -18.26 -2.09 -7.36
C ILE A 83 -19.72 -1.99 -6.92
N THR A 84 -20.35 -3.10 -6.57
CA THR A 84 -21.70 -3.10 -6.00
C THR A 84 -21.65 -3.30 -4.49
N ILE A 85 -22.17 -2.34 -3.73
CA ILE A 85 -22.30 -2.42 -2.27
C ILE A 85 -23.78 -2.28 -1.92
N GLN A 86 -24.34 -3.26 -1.21
CA GLN A 86 -25.75 -3.25 -0.79
C GLN A 86 -26.74 -2.98 -1.95
N GLY A 87 -26.47 -3.55 -3.13
CA GLY A 87 -27.30 -3.37 -4.32
C GLY A 87 -27.16 -2.02 -5.03
N LYS A 88 -26.20 -1.18 -4.62
CA LYS A 88 -25.88 0.09 -5.28
C LYS A 88 -24.51 0.02 -5.93
N GLU A 89 -24.42 0.51 -7.16
CA GLU A 89 -23.15 0.68 -7.86
C GLU A 89 -22.42 1.94 -7.32
N VAL A 90 -21.14 1.78 -6.98
CA VAL A 90 -20.29 2.81 -6.40
C VAL A 90 -18.99 2.88 -7.22
N PRO A 91 -18.57 4.06 -7.69
CA PRO A 91 -17.33 4.20 -8.45
C PRO A 91 -16.10 3.95 -7.58
N THR A 92 -15.08 3.34 -8.15
CA THR A 92 -13.80 3.08 -7.48
C THR A 92 -12.67 3.83 -8.16
N THR A 93 -11.79 4.40 -7.35
CA THR A 93 -10.57 5.06 -7.83
C THR A 93 -9.41 4.76 -6.89
N PRO A 94 -8.23 4.37 -7.38
CA PRO A 94 -7.07 4.14 -6.53
C PRO A 94 -6.54 5.48 -5.99
N LEU A 95 -6.01 5.45 -4.76
CA LEU A 95 -5.31 6.61 -4.18
C LEU A 95 -3.94 6.86 -4.82
N SER A 96 -3.36 5.85 -5.48
CA SER A 96 -2.07 5.93 -6.15
C SER A 96 -2.20 5.73 -7.67
N SER A 97 -1.27 6.32 -8.42
CA SER A 97 -1.24 6.18 -9.87
C SER A 97 -0.59 4.87 -10.27
N TYR A 98 -1.39 3.96 -10.82
CA TYR A 98 -0.90 2.66 -11.30
C TYR A 98 0.06 2.79 -12.49
N ALA A 99 -0.17 3.76 -13.38
CA ALA A 99 0.74 4.05 -14.49
C ALA A 99 2.12 4.50 -13.99
N LYS A 100 2.17 5.38 -12.98
CA LYS A 100 3.42 5.81 -12.35
C LYS A 100 4.12 4.66 -11.62
N ALA A 101 3.37 3.80 -10.92
CA ALA A 101 3.92 2.61 -10.29
C ALA A 101 4.61 1.68 -11.30
N ARG A 102 4.01 1.46 -12.48
CA ARG A 102 4.64 0.67 -13.56
C ARG A 102 5.91 1.33 -14.11
N GLN A 103 5.91 2.65 -14.26
CA GLN A 103 7.11 3.38 -14.68
C GLN A 103 8.26 3.20 -13.67
N ILE A 104 7.98 3.38 -12.37
CA ILE A 104 8.97 3.16 -11.30
C ILE A 104 9.51 1.73 -11.33
N ALA A 105 8.61 0.73 -11.47
CA ALA A 105 9.01 -0.67 -11.55
C ALA A 105 9.94 -0.95 -12.73
N GLN A 106 9.68 -0.36 -13.90
CA GLN A 106 10.52 -0.52 -15.08
C GLN A 106 11.87 0.18 -14.94
N ILE A 107 11.92 1.36 -14.33
CA ILE A 107 13.18 2.07 -14.02
C ILE A 107 14.03 1.21 -13.09
N LEU A 108 13.45 0.76 -11.97
CA LEU A 108 14.15 -0.07 -10.99
C LEU A 108 14.65 -1.39 -11.61
N LYS A 109 13.82 -2.04 -12.44
CA LYS A 109 14.23 -3.24 -13.19
C LYS A 109 15.44 -3.00 -14.07
N THR A 110 15.51 -1.84 -14.72
CA THR A 110 16.62 -1.47 -15.61
C THR A 110 17.90 -1.31 -14.81
N TRP A 111 17.86 -0.55 -13.71
CA TRP A 111 19.01 -0.38 -12.81
C TRP A 111 19.53 -1.71 -12.24
N ILE A 112 18.64 -2.63 -11.89
CA ILE A 112 19.02 -3.96 -11.41
C ILE A 112 19.71 -4.77 -12.54
N ALA A 113 19.16 -4.73 -13.75
CA ALA A 113 19.72 -5.46 -14.89
C ALA A 113 21.09 -4.93 -15.33
N GLU A 114 21.32 -3.62 -15.18
CA GLU A 114 22.58 -2.94 -15.49
C GLU A 114 23.63 -3.08 -14.38
N GLY A 115 23.23 -3.51 -13.18
CA GLY A 115 24.11 -3.62 -12.01
C GLY A 115 24.28 -2.30 -11.24
N ASP A 116 23.56 -1.24 -11.63
CA ASP A 116 23.54 0.06 -10.95
C ASP A 116 22.77 0.00 -9.62
N PHE A 117 21.95 -1.03 -9.44
CA PHE A 117 21.25 -1.30 -8.18
C PHE A 117 21.49 -2.75 -7.75
N LEU A 118 22.16 -2.93 -6.60
CA LEU A 118 22.42 -4.23 -5.99
C LEU A 118 21.53 -4.43 -4.77
N LEU A 119 21.05 -5.67 -4.58
CA LEU A 119 20.35 -6.04 -3.36
C LEU A 119 21.32 -6.05 -2.19
N THR A 120 20.92 -5.44 -1.08
CA THR A 120 21.66 -5.52 0.17
C THR A 120 21.43 -6.87 0.84
N GLU A 121 22.33 -7.24 1.75
CA GLU A 121 22.07 -8.35 2.66
C GLU A 121 20.81 -8.08 3.51
N PRO A 122 20.08 -9.14 3.94
CA PRO A 122 18.95 -8.99 4.84
C PRO A 122 19.36 -8.25 6.13
N VAL A 123 18.71 -7.12 6.41
CA VAL A 123 19.04 -6.30 7.58
C VAL A 123 18.57 -6.97 8.89
N GLN A 124 17.33 -7.46 8.90
CA GLN A 124 16.72 -8.13 10.04
C GLN A 124 15.56 -8.99 9.57
N ALA A 125 15.38 -10.18 10.18
CA ALA A 125 14.19 -10.99 9.96
C ALA A 125 12.95 -10.31 10.56
N LEU A 126 11.83 -10.37 9.83
CA LEU A 126 10.55 -9.95 10.39
C LEU A 126 10.18 -10.85 11.58
N PRO A 127 9.55 -10.29 12.63
CA PRO A 127 9.12 -11.08 13.76
C PRO A 127 8.12 -12.17 13.32
N SER A 128 8.36 -13.41 13.76
CA SER A 128 7.43 -14.52 13.58
C SER A 128 6.29 -14.45 14.61
N ILE A 129 5.30 -15.32 14.47
CA ILE A 129 4.19 -15.49 15.42
C ILE A 129 4.72 -15.74 16.85
N ASP A 130 5.85 -16.43 16.97
CA ASP A 130 6.48 -16.76 18.26
C ASP A 130 7.16 -15.56 18.95
N ALA A 131 7.23 -14.39 18.29
CA ALA A 131 7.88 -13.21 18.83
C ALA A 131 7.08 -12.54 19.97
N GLY A 132 5.87 -13.02 20.28
CA GLY A 132 5.08 -12.54 21.41
C GLY A 132 4.73 -11.05 21.33
N ILE A 133 4.61 -10.50 20.11
CA ILE A 133 4.34 -9.07 19.92
C ILE A 133 2.91 -8.76 20.34
N THR A 134 2.78 -7.98 21.40
CA THR A 134 1.51 -7.38 21.81
C THR A 134 1.33 -6.03 21.12
N ILE A 135 0.31 -5.90 20.29
CA ILE A 135 -0.06 -4.62 19.68
C ILE A 135 -0.74 -3.76 20.75
N ASN A 136 -0.03 -2.74 21.22
CA ASN A 136 -0.59 -1.77 22.17
C ASN A 136 -1.26 -0.63 21.41
N ASN A 137 -2.53 -0.38 21.70
CA ASN A 137 -3.25 0.75 21.12
C ASN A 137 -2.85 2.05 21.84
N LEU A 138 -2.77 3.15 21.08
CA LEU A 138 -2.70 4.48 21.68
C LEU A 138 -4.11 4.84 22.20
N GLU A 139 -4.24 4.95 23.51
CA GLU A 139 -5.44 5.48 24.17
C GLU A 139 -5.27 6.98 24.40
N GLU A 140 -6.07 7.79 23.71
CA GLU A 140 -6.11 9.21 23.97
C GLU A 140 -6.70 9.46 25.37
N LYS A 141 -5.87 9.96 26.28
CA LYS A 141 -6.34 10.44 27.57
C LYS A 141 -7.10 11.74 27.36
N LYS A 142 -8.35 11.81 27.83
CA LYS A 142 -9.08 13.08 27.92
C LYS A 142 -8.30 14.02 28.85
N ASN A 143 -7.59 14.98 28.28
CA ASN A 143 -7.06 16.10 29.06
C ASN A 143 -8.23 17.03 29.37
N ASN A 144 -8.66 17.06 30.63
CA ASN A 144 -9.63 18.03 31.14
C ASN A 144 -8.96 19.42 31.22
N ARG A 145 -8.82 20.10 30.09
CA ARG A 145 -8.60 21.55 30.05
C ARG A 145 -9.85 22.25 29.55
#